data_AF-A0A4Q5NMX7-F1
#
_entry.id   AF-A0A4Q5NMX7-F1
#
_cell.length_a   1.000
_cell.length_b   1.000
_cell.length_c   1.000
_cell.angle_alpha   90.00
_cell.angle_beta   90.00
_cell.angle_gamma   90.00
#
_symmetry.space_group_name_H-M   'P 1'
#
loop_
_entity.id
_entity.type
_entity.pdbx_description
1 polymer ?
#
loop_
_entity_poly.entity_id
_entity_poly.type
_entity_poly.pdbx_seq_one_letter_code
_entity_poly.pdbx_strand_id
1 'polypeptide(L)'
;MNIAQIEGAFNAPNENGTHLKPAFSCSYACTSVTTSLGLRRHTITTQNRTLYHSFFAEVLNMDDQPDFVAVDGNFSIQFYADDAECDAVIEKALRYGA
;
A
#
# COMPACT_ATOMS: atom_id res chain seq x y z
N MET A 1 32.28 -9.84 -17.82
CA MET A 1 30.85 -9.44 -17.73
C MET A 1 30.36 -10.05 -16.43
N ASN A 2 30.31 -9.35 -15.28
CA ASN A 2 29.43 -8.24 -14.89
C ASN A 2 27.95 -8.57 -15.25
N ILE A 3 26.98 -8.66 -14.33
CA ILE A 3 26.68 -7.78 -13.18
C ILE A 3 26.03 -8.58 -12.02
N ALA A 4 26.26 -8.07 -10.81
CA ALA A 4 25.94 -8.58 -9.49
C ALA A 4 24.48 -9.02 -9.22
N GLN A 5 24.33 -10.19 -8.57
CA GLN A 5 23.21 -10.48 -7.67
C GLN A 5 23.45 -9.72 -6.37
N ILE A 6 22.66 -8.67 -6.12
CA ILE A 6 22.46 -8.11 -4.79
C ILE A 6 20.99 -8.35 -4.45
N GLU A 7 20.67 -9.59 -4.10
CA GLU A 7 19.48 -9.84 -3.29
C GLU A 7 19.91 -9.64 -1.85
N GLY A 8 19.62 -8.46 -1.31
CA GLY A 8 19.75 -8.17 0.11
C GLY A 8 18.73 -8.97 0.91
N ALA A 9 18.95 -10.28 1.04
CA ALA A 9 18.29 -11.10 2.05
C ALA A 9 18.98 -10.85 3.39
N PHE A 10 18.57 -9.81 4.13
CA PHE A 10 19.07 -9.58 5.48
C PHE A 10 18.32 -10.48 6.47
N ASN A 11 18.68 -11.76 6.50
CA ASN A 11 18.41 -12.63 7.64
C ASN A 11 19.59 -12.54 8.60
N ALA A 12 19.48 -11.68 9.61
CA ALA A 12 20.26 -11.82 10.83
C ALA A 12 19.28 -12.21 11.95
N PRO A 13 19.37 -13.42 12.55
CA PRO A 13 18.65 -13.71 13.78
C PRO A 13 19.43 -13.03 14.91
N ASN A 14 18.85 -12.02 15.55
CA ASN A 14 19.33 -11.61 16.86
C ASN A 14 18.45 -12.27 17.93
N GLU A 15 19.13 -12.99 18.81
CA GLU A 15 18.54 -13.69 19.94
C GLU A 15 18.24 -12.66 21.03
N ASN A 16 17.10 -11.97 20.96
CA ASN A 16 16.45 -11.45 22.16
C ASN A 16 15.00 -11.03 21.93
N GLY A 17 14.08 -11.84 22.47
CA GLY A 17 12.84 -11.38 23.10
C GLY A 17 12.09 -10.23 22.44
N THR A 18 11.60 -10.41 21.23
CA THR A 18 10.32 -9.79 20.85
C THR A 18 9.68 -10.71 19.83
N HIS A 19 8.48 -11.21 20.14
CA HIS A 19 7.62 -11.80 19.12
C HIS A 19 7.38 -10.71 18.05
N LEU A 20 8.26 -10.64 17.06
CA LEU A 20 7.96 -9.97 15.80
C LEU A 20 6.81 -10.78 15.23
N LYS A 21 5.62 -10.17 15.24
CA LYS A 21 4.47 -10.66 14.48
C LYS A 21 4.97 -11.15 13.13
N PRO A 22 4.42 -12.26 12.60
CA PRO A 22 4.81 -12.74 11.28
C PRO A 22 4.76 -11.55 10.32
N ALA A 23 5.84 -11.31 9.58
CA ALA A 23 5.87 -10.30 8.54
C ALA A 23 4.85 -10.72 7.47
N PHE A 24 3.58 -10.39 7.70
CA PHE A 24 2.57 -10.43 6.66
C PHE A 24 3.14 -9.57 5.55
N SER A 25 3.31 -10.15 4.36
CA SER A 25 3.73 -9.41 3.18
C SER A 25 2.78 -8.22 3.02
N CYS A 26 3.27 -7.04 3.38
CA CYS A 26 2.57 -5.75 3.22
C CYS A 26 2.87 -5.21 1.81
N SER A 27 2.76 -6.08 0.82
CA SER A 27 3.07 -5.72 -0.57
C SER A 27 1.89 -4.97 -1.17
N TYR A 28 2.13 -3.73 -1.56
CA TYR A 28 1.22 -2.89 -2.32
C TYR A 28 1.99 -2.15 -3.40
N ALA A 29 1.29 -1.69 -4.43
CA ALA A 29 1.81 -0.74 -5.41
C ALA A 29 0.86 0.45 -5.50
N CYS A 30 1.40 1.66 -5.44
CA CYS A 30 0.66 2.91 -5.66
C CYS A 30 1.11 3.52 -6.99
N THR A 31 0.14 3.93 -7.80
CA THR A 31 0.38 4.67 -9.04
C THR A 31 -0.41 5.97 -9.01
N SER A 32 0.20 7.07 -9.43
CA SER A 32 -0.40 8.41 -9.39
C SER A 32 -0.41 9.00 -10.80
N VAL A 33 -1.57 9.49 -11.24
CA VAL A 33 -1.74 10.13 -12.55
C VAL A 33 -2.52 11.43 -12.41
N THR A 34 -2.07 12.46 -13.12
CA THR A 34 -2.84 13.70 -13.24
C THR A 34 -3.80 13.57 -14.41
N THR A 35 -5.09 13.70 -14.16
CA THR A 35 -6.13 13.63 -15.19
C THR A 35 -6.10 14.86 -16.10
N SER A 36 -6.77 14.78 -17.25
CA SER A 36 -6.91 15.92 -18.17
C SER A 36 -7.62 17.14 -17.54
N LEU A 37 -8.36 16.92 -16.46
CA LEU A 37 -9.03 17.96 -15.67
C LEU A 37 -8.11 18.59 -14.61
N GLY A 38 -6.84 18.18 -14.53
CA GLY A 38 -5.87 18.67 -13.54
C GLY A 38 -5.99 18.02 -12.15
N LEU A 39 -6.95 17.10 -11.96
CA LEU A 39 -7.11 16.37 -10.70
C LEU A 39 -6.06 15.26 -10.57
N ARG A 40 -5.51 15.10 -9.38
CA ARG A 40 -4.52 14.08 -9.07
C ARG A 40 -5.23 12.81 -8.57
N ARG A 41 -5.00 11.71 -9.28
CA ARG A 41 -5.66 10.43 -9.05
C ARG A 41 -4.65 9.37 -8.67
N HIS A 42 -4.92 8.66 -7.59
CA HIS A 42 -4.09 7.60 -7.06
C HIS A 42 -4.78 6.26 -7.28
N THR A 43 -3.99 5.22 -7.46
CA THR A 43 -4.48 3.84 -7.53
C THR A 43 -3.56 2.96 -6.72
N ILE A 44 -4.06 2.48 -5.58
CA ILE A 44 -3.38 1.56 -4.69
C ILE A 44 -3.85 0.15 -5.03
N THR A 45 -2.89 -0.74 -5.26
CA THR A 45 -3.15 -2.16 -5.52
C THR A 45 -2.46 -3.04 -4.50
N THR A 46 -3.12 -4.10 -4.05
CA THR A 46 -2.54 -5.07 -3.12
C THR A 46 -3.21 -6.43 -3.27
N GLN A 47 -2.47 -7.49 -2.97
CA GLN A 47 -3.04 -8.84 -2.84
C GLN A 47 -3.37 -9.19 -1.39
N ASN A 48 -3.01 -8.31 -0.44
CA ASN A 48 -3.27 -8.51 0.98
C ASN A 48 -4.63 -7.92 1.35
N ARG A 49 -5.60 -8.81 1.65
CA ARG A 49 -6.97 -8.42 1.99
C ARG A 49 -7.06 -7.55 3.25
N THR A 50 -6.25 -7.81 4.27
CA THR A 50 -6.26 -7.03 5.52
C THR A 50 -5.75 -5.61 5.26
N LEU A 51 -4.67 -5.50 4.47
CA LEU A 51 -4.12 -4.22 4.07
C LEU A 51 -5.10 -3.45 3.17
N TYR A 52 -5.80 -4.13 2.26
CA TYR A 52 -6.88 -3.55 1.45
C TYR A 52 -7.97 -2.92 2.30
N HIS A 53 -8.48 -3.63 3.32
CA HIS A 53 -9.51 -3.09 4.22
C HIS A 53 -9.01 -1.87 5.00
N SER A 54 -7.72 -1.81 5.31
CA SER A 54 -7.10 -0.67 5.98
C SER A 54 -7.02 0.54 5.05
N PHE A 55 -6.56 0.36 3.80
CA PHE A 55 -6.61 1.42 2.80
C PHE A 55 -8.04 1.89 2.52
N PHE A 56 -8.99 0.95 2.42
CA PHE A 56 -10.41 1.24 2.20
C PHE A 56 -10.97 2.18 3.27
N ALA A 57 -10.71 1.89 4.54
CA ALA A 57 -11.18 2.71 5.64
C ALA A 57 -10.58 4.12 5.62
N GLU A 58 -9.28 4.26 5.33
CA GLU A 58 -8.61 5.56 5.27
C GLU A 58 -9.06 6.40 4.06
N VAL A 59 -9.22 5.77 2.89
CA VAL A 59 -9.65 6.46 1.66
C VAL A 59 -11.08 7.00 1.80
N LEU A 60 -11.99 6.27 2.45
CA LEU A 60 -13.36 6.75 2.71
C LEU A 60 -13.43 7.99 3.62
N ASN A 61 -12.36 8.32 4.35
CA ASN A 61 -12.31 9.55 5.15
C ASN A 61 -11.85 10.77 4.34
N MET A 62 -11.50 10.58 3.06
CA MET A 62 -10.86 11.59 2.22
C MET A 62 -11.61 11.81 0.91
N ASP A 63 -11.98 10.72 0.24
CA ASP A 63 -12.75 10.74 -1.00
C ASP A 63 -14.14 10.17 -0.72
N ASP A 64 -15.17 10.92 -1.11
CA ASP A 64 -16.57 10.51 -0.99
C ASP A 64 -16.98 9.55 -2.10
N GLN A 65 -16.21 9.47 -3.21
CA GLN A 65 -16.49 8.62 -4.36
C GLN A 65 -15.28 7.80 -4.88
N PRO A 66 -14.58 7.05 -4.02
CA PRO A 66 -13.52 6.16 -4.45
C PRO A 66 -14.08 4.96 -5.23
N ASP A 67 -13.30 4.49 -6.20
CA ASP A 67 -13.58 3.29 -6.97
C ASP A 67 -12.82 2.09 -6.40
N PHE A 68 -13.55 1.00 -6.17
CA PHE A 68 -13.03 -0.20 -5.50
C PHE A 68 -13.21 -1.42 -6.41
N VAL A 69 -12.10 -2.07 -6.73
CA VAL A 69 -12.10 -3.24 -7.61
C VAL A 69 -11.41 -4.40 -6.92
N ALA A 70 -12.08 -5.56 -6.89
CA ALA A 70 -11.52 -6.81 -6.37
C ALA A 70 -11.70 -7.91 -7.43
N VAL A 71 -10.60 -8.33 -8.06
CA VAL A 71 -10.59 -9.32 -9.14
C VAL A 71 -9.46 -10.31 -8.91
N ASP A 72 -9.77 -11.61 -8.92
CA ASP A 72 -8.80 -12.71 -8.84
C ASP A 72 -7.77 -12.60 -7.69
N GLY A 73 -8.21 -12.14 -6.53
CA GLY A 73 -7.34 -11.97 -5.35
C GLY A 73 -6.43 -10.73 -5.39
N ASN A 74 -6.58 -9.89 -6.42
CA ASN A 74 -5.98 -8.56 -6.48
C ASN A 74 -7.04 -7.50 -6.13
N PHE A 75 -6.68 -6.61 -5.22
CA PHE A 75 -7.52 -5.52 -4.77
C PHE A 75 -6.95 -4.19 -5.24
N SER A 76 -7.81 -3.29 -5.70
CA SER A 76 -7.45 -1.96 -6.19
C SER A 76 -8.40 -0.92 -5.63
N ILE A 77 -7.84 0.22 -5.22
CA ILE A 77 -8.56 1.39 -4.76
C ILE A 77 -8.09 2.59 -5.55
N GLN A 78 -9.01 3.26 -6.24
CA GLN A 78 -8.75 4.48 -6.97
C GLN A 78 -9.48 5.64 -6.30
N PHE A 79 -8.76 6.73 -6.06
CA PHE A 79 -9.29 7.91 -5.38
C PHE A 79 -8.55 9.18 -5.82
N TYR A 80 -9.17 10.32 -5.58
CA TYR A 80 -8.58 11.63 -5.86
C TYR A 80 -8.09 12.29 -4.57
N ALA A 81 -6.84 12.71 -4.57
CA ALA A 81 -6.18 13.34 -3.45
C ALA A 81 -4.92 14.06 -3.96
N ASP A 82 -4.35 14.98 -3.18
CA ASP A 82 -2.99 15.40 -3.43
C ASP A 82 -1.96 14.33 -3.03
N ASP A 83 -0.69 14.51 -3.45
CA ASP A 83 0.35 13.51 -3.18
C ASP A 83 0.62 13.36 -1.66
N ALA A 84 0.48 14.43 -0.86
CA ALA A 84 0.73 14.39 0.58
C ALA A 84 -0.41 13.68 1.34
N GLU A 85 -1.63 13.88 0.89
CA GLU A 85 -2.82 13.18 1.35
C GLU A 85 -2.73 11.68 1.05
N CYS A 86 -2.33 11.30 -0.16
CA CYS A 86 -2.09 9.91 -0.52
C CYS A 86 -1.02 9.26 0.38
N ASP A 87 0.09 9.94 0.63
CA ASP A 87 1.15 9.43 1.52
C ASP A 87 0.64 9.23 2.95
N ALA A 88 -0.19 10.15 3.46
CA ALA A 88 -0.78 10.04 4.79
C ALA A 88 -1.75 8.85 4.90
N VAL A 89 -2.56 8.59 3.86
CA VAL A 89 -3.42 7.39 3.78
C VAL A 89 -2.59 6.13 3.87
N ILE A 90 -1.50 6.07 3.10
CA ILE A 90 -0.63 4.89 3.06
C ILE A 90 0.04 4.67 4.42
N GLU A 91 0.61 5.71 5.03
CA GLU A 91 1.27 5.63 6.32
C GLU A 91 0.31 5.16 7.42
N LYS A 92 -0.90 5.73 7.48
CA LYS A 92 -1.93 5.31 8.45
C LYS A 92 -2.35 3.87 8.25
N ALA A 93 -2.65 3.47 7.01
CA ALA A 93 -3.07 2.11 6.70
C ALA A 93 -1.99 1.07 7.07
N LEU A 94 -0.71 1.37 6.85
CA LEU A 94 0.40 0.48 7.23
C LEU A 94 0.61 0.42 8.75
N ARG A 95 0.38 1.52 9.46
CA ARG A 95 0.58 1.61 10.91
C ARG A 95 -0.52 0.88 11.71
N TYR A 96 -1.76 0.91 11.23
CA TYR A 96 -2.91 0.35 11.94
C TYR A 96 -3.45 -0.95 11.31
N GLY A 97 -3.02 -1.30 10.10
CA GLY A 97 -3.49 -2.44 9.31
C GLY A 97 -2.58 -3.67 9.28
N ALA A 98 -1.47 -3.69 10.03
CA ALA A 98 -0.46 -4.77 10.05
C ALA A 98 -0.40 -5.61 11.36
#